data_AF-K9S2N0-F1
#
_entry.id   AF-K9S2N0-F1
#
_cell.length_a   1.000
_cell.length_b   1.000
_cell.length_c   1.000
_cell.angle_alpha   90.00
_cell.angle_beta   90.00
_cell.angle_gamma   90.00
#
_symmetry.space_group_name_H-M   'P 1'
#
loop_
_entity.id
_entity.type
_entity.pdbx_description
1 polymer ?
#
loop_
_entity_poly.entity_id
_entity_poly.type
_entity_poly.pdbx_seq_one_letter_code
_entity_poly.pdbx_strand_id
1 'polypeptide(L)'
;MLHAVLKSTKCSSSESKSLPTSKHLKNLIMARGEMNQQVIHPMVKFQRQVRSLVESKIVRPSDSIWKIALLYGDEWSYWKRELEEFEFSMQDPISDLLAVESWEEEE
;
A
#
# COMPACT_ATOMS: atom_id res chain seq x y z
N MET A 1 61.80 20.05 -31.00
CA MET A 1 61.95 19.44 -29.66
C MET A 1 61.32 18.06 -29.74
N LEU A 2 62.14 17.04 -30.00
CA LEU A 2 62.55 16.03 -29.00
C LEU A 2 61.35 15.16 -28.57
N HIS A 3 61.05 14.02 -29.23
CA HIS A 3 61.73 12.70 -29.18
C HIS A 3 61.59 11.96 -27.82
N ALA A 4 61.39 10.64 -27.95
CA ALA A 4 61.43 9.56 -26.95
C ALA A 4 60.12 9.27 -26.18
N VAL A 5 59.37 8.19 -26.49
CA VAL A 5 59.69 6.76 -26.36
C VAL A 5 59.98 6.36 -24.91
N LEU A 6 59.10 5.53 -24.33
CA LEU A 6 59.51 4.31 -23.64
C LEU A 6 58.42 3.23 -23.80
N LYS A 7 58.85 2.11 -24.37
CA LYS A 7 58.17 0.82 -24.55
C LYS A 7 58.29 -0.03 -23.28
N SER A 8 57.44 -1.06 -23.20
CA SER A 8 57.64 -2.35 -22.49
C SER A 8 57.50 -2.26 -20.96
N THR A 9 56.88 -3.22 -20.24
CA THR A 9 56.89 -4.68 -20.32
C THR A 9 55.61 -5.23 -19.64
N LYS A 10 54.82 -6.12 -20.25
CA LYS A 10 54.81 -7.58 -19.98
C LYS A 10 54.76 -7.97 -18.48
N CYS A 11 53.67 -8.59 -17.99
CA CYS A 11 53.60 -10.03 -17.66
C CYS A 11 52.33 -10.41 -16.87
N SER A 12 51.92 -11.67 -17.05
CA SER A 12 51.07 -12.52 -16.21
C SER A 12 49.64 -12.06 -15.88
N SER A 13 48.62 -12.66 -16.49
CA SER A 13 48.13 -14.01 -16.19
C SER A 13 47.57 -14.12 -14.78
N SER A 14 46.25 -13.96 -14.67
CA SER A 14 45.41 -14.93 -13.97
C SER A 14 43.96 -14.56 -14.20
N GLU A 15 43.41 -15.16 -15.25
CA GLU A 15 42.00 -15.51 -15.29
C GLU A 15 41.64 -16.23 -13.98
N SER A 16 40.78 -15.63 -13.19
CA SER A 16 40.15 -16.27 -12.03
C SER A 16 38.67 -16.00 -12.13
N LYS A 17 38.02 -16.92 -12.85
CA LYS A 17 36.58 -17.13 -12.89
C LYS A 17 36.02 -17.04 -11.47
N SER A 18 35.23 -16.04 -11.19
CA SER A 18 34.18 -16.18 -10.18
C SER A 18 32.87 -15.70 -10.80
N LEU A 19 32.05 -16.68 -11.20
CA LEU A 19 30.62 -16.48 -11.36
C LEU A 19 30.11 -15.78 -10.09
N PRO A 20 29.34 -14.69 -10.18
CA PRO A 20 28.60 -14.22 -9.02
C PRO A 20 27.67 -15.35 -8.60
N THR A 21 28.04 -15.98 -7.48
CA THR A 21 27.27 -17.06 -6.90
C THR A 21 25.83 -16.60 -6.70
N SER A 22 24.90 -17.51 -7.03
CA SER A 22 23.44 -17.42 -6.99
C SER A 22 22.83 -17.09 -5.60
N LYS A 23 23.65 -16.56 -4.68
CA LYS A 23 23.28 -16.15 -3.32
C LYS A 23 23.16 -14.63 -3.16
N HIS A 24 23.63 -13.82 -4.11
CA HIS A 24 23.51 -12.35 -4.02
C HIS A 24 22.22 -11.78 -4.64
N LEU A 25 21.50 -12.56 -5.46
CA LEU A 25 20.22 -12.15 -6.05
C LEU A 25 18.99 -12.49 -5.18
N LYS A 26 19.17 -13.22 -4.08
CA LYS A 26 18.07 -13.53 -3.15
C LYS A 26 17.77 -12.38 -2.18
N ASN A 27 18.71 -11.46 -1.98
CA ASN A 27 18.54 -10.35 -1.03
C ASN A 27 17.96 -9.08 -1.68
N LEU A 28 17.70 -9.07 -2.99
CA LEU A 28 17.07 -7.93 -3.67
C LEU A 28 15.53 -8.00 -3.68
N ILE A 29 14.96 -9.18 -3.43
CA ILE A 29 13.50 -9.40 -3.42
C ILE A 29 12.92 -9.28 -1.99
N MET A 30 13.75 -9.28 -0.94
CA MET A 30 13.31 -9.18 0.47
C MET A 30 13.18 -7.74 1.00
N ALA A 31 13.27 -6.72 0.13
CA ALA A 31 13.16 -5.31 0.51
C ALA A 31 11.83 -4.66 0.07
N ARG A 32 10.84 -5.45 -0.37
CA ARG A 32 9.51 -4.93 -0.71
C ARG A 32 8.44 -5.70 0.05
N GLY A 33 8.22 -5.23 1.28
CA GLY A 33 7.01 -5.47 2.06
C GLY A 33 6.95 -6.87 2.64
N GLU A 34 7.34 -6.98 3.90
CA GLU A 34 6.69 -7.91 4.82
C GLU A 34 5.20 -7.93 4.50
N MET A 35 4.67 -9.11 4.16
CA MET A 35 3.25 -9.41 4.25
C MET A 35 2.90 -9.51 5.73
N ASN A 36 3.02 -8.35 6.38
CA ASN A 36 2.55 -8.10 7.71
C ASN A 36 1.02 -8.17 7.57
N GLN A 37 0.44 -9.31 7.96
CA GLN A 37 -1.00 -9.41 8.19
C GLN A 37 -1.32 -8.54 9.41
N GLN A 38 -1.12 -7.22 9.27
CA GLN A 38 -1.77 -6.25 10.12
C GLN A 38 -3.25 -6.57 9.95
N VAL A 39 -3.86 -7.06 11.03
CA VAL A 39 -5.31 -7.19 11.09
C VAL A 39 -5.82 -5.76 10.96
N ILE A 40 -6.07 -5.34 9.73
CA ILE A 40 -6.54 -3.99 9.43
C ILE A 40 -7.93 -3.93 10.06
N HIS A 41 -8.11 -3.01 11.00
CA HIS A 41 -9.40 -2.77 11.64
C HIS A 41 -10.51 -2.65 10.57
N PRO A 42 -11.68 -3.30 10.75
CA PRO A 42 -12.73 -3.32 9.73
C PRO A 42 -13.08 -1.92 9.19
N MET A 43 -13.20 -0.91 10.05
CA MET A 43 -13.47 0.46 9.62
C MET A 43 -12.35 1.09 8.78
N VAL A 44 -11.08 0.75 9.02
CA VAL A 44 -9.97 1.21 8.16
C VAL A 44 -10.12 0.62 6.75
N LYS A 45 -10.51 -0.66 6.65
CA LYS A 45 -10.80 -1.29 5.36
C LYS A 45 -11.97 -0.59 4.68
N PHE A 46 -13.07 -0.37 5.39
CA PHE A 46 -14.26 0.30 4.86
C PHE A 46 -13.96 1.72 4.37
N GLN A 47 -13.29 2.54 5.19
CA GLN A 47 -12.92 3.91 4.86
C GLN A 47 -12.03 3.98 3.61
N ARG A 48 -11.08 3.04 3.45
CA ARG A 48 -10.26 2.93 2.23
C ARG A 48 -11.10 2.62 1.00
N GLN A 49 -12.05 1.69 1.11
CA GLN A 49 -12.93 1.35 -0.01
C GLN A 49 -13.85 2.53 -0.37
N VAL A 50 -14.45 3.19 0.63
CA VAL A 50 -15.30 4.39 0.42
C VAL A 50 -14.50 5.54 -0.20
N ARG A 51 -13.25 5.75 0.21
CA ARG A 51 -12.36 6.73 -0.41
C ARG A 51 -12.16 6.45 -1.90
N SER A 52 -11.94 5.18 -2.28
CA SER A 52 -11.84 4.80 -3.69
C SER A 52 -13.12 5.08 -4.49
N LEU A 53 -14.30 4.93 -3.88
CA LEU A 53 -15.58 5.27 -4.52
C LEU A 53 -15.74 6.79 -4.75
N VAL A 54 -15.24 7.60 -3.83
CA VAL A 54 -15.21 9.07 -3.97
C VAL A 54 -14.23 9.49 -5.07
N GLU A 55 -13.03 8.94 -5.07
CA GLU A 55 -11.99 9.24 -6.06
C GLU A 55 -12.40 8.84 -7.48
N SER A 56 -13.12 7.71 -7.61
CA SER A 56 -13.72 7.25 -8.87
C SER A 56 -15.01 7.98 -9.24
N LYS A 57 -15.46 8.94 -8.42
CA LYS A 57 -16.67 9.77 -8.62
C LYS A 57 -17.98 8.96 -8.69
N ILE A 58 -18.00 7.76 -8.11
CA ILE A 58 -19.22 6.94 -7.98
C ILE A 58 -20.14 7.55 -6.92
N VAL A 59 -19.56 8.08 -5.85
CA VAL A 59 -20.25 8.82 -4.78
C VAL A 59 -19.54 10.14 -4.52
N ARG A 60 -20.24 11.10 -3.91
CA ARG A 60 -19.65 12.37 -3.47
C ARG A 60 -19.47 12.38 -1.95
N PRO A 61 -18.51 13.13 -1.39
CA PRO A 61 -18.37 13.28 0.06
C PRO A 61 -19.62 13.88 0.72
N SER A 62 -20.37 14.70 -0.01
CA SER A 62 -21.64 15.30 0.46
C SER A 62 -22.84 14.36 0.35
N ASP A 63 -22.70 13.21 -0.32
CA ASP A 63 -23.78 12.24 -0.36
C ASP A 63 -23.86 11.54 1.01
N SER A 64 -25.06 11.14 1.41
CA SER A 64 -25.26 10.42 2.67
C SER A 64 -24.70 8.99 2.61
N ILE A 65 -24.23 8.47 3.75
CA ILE A 65 -23.65 7.14 3.92
C ILE A 65 -24.56 6.02 3.37
N TRP A 66 -25.90 6.14 3.50
CA TRP A 66 -26.84 5.14 2.97
C TRP A 66 -26.66 4.86 1.48
N LYS A 67 -26.13 5.80 0.69
CA LYS A 67 -25.91 5.60 -0.75
C LYS A 67 -24.87 4.50 -1.02
N ILE A 68 -23.96 4.27 -0.07
CA ILE A 68 -22.97 3.18 -0.12
C ILE A 68 -23.67 1.82 -0.02
N ALA A 69 -24.81 1.71 0.67
CA ALA A 69 -25.58 0.47 0.79
C ALA A 69 -25.93 -0.15 -0.56
N LEU A 70 -26.27 0.71 -1.53
CA LEU A 70 -26.65 0.30 -2.87
C LEU A 70 -25.48 -0.34 -3.64
N LEU A 71 -24.24 -0.10 -3.22
CA LEU A 71 -23.02 -0.58 -3.87
C LEU A 71 -22.50 -1.87 -3.24
N TYR A 72 -22.70 -2.07 -1.93
CA TYR A 72 -22.15 -3.21 -1.18
C TYR A 72 -23.10 -4.41 -1.12
N GLY A 73 -24.39 -4.22 -1.44
CA GLY A 73 -25.36 -5.31 -1.51
C GLY A 73 -25.42 -6.12 -0.22
N ASP A 74 -25.06 -7.40 -0.28
CA ASP A 74 -25.13 -8.33 0.85
C ASP A 74 -24.13 -7.99 1.97
N GLU A 75 -22.97 -7.43 1.64
CA GLU A 75 -21.97 -7.01 2.63
C GLU A 75 -22.41 -5.78 3.43
N TRP A 76 -23.42 -5.04 2.94
CA TRP A 76 -23.88 -3.81 3.61
C TRP A 76 -24.40 -4.07 5.02
N SER A 77 -25.08 -5.19 5.26
CA SER A 77 -25.64 -5.49 6.58
C SER A 77 -24.56 -5.60 7.65
N TYR A 78 -23.38 -6.10 7.29
CA TYR A 78 -22.21 -6.12 8.16
C TYR A 78 -21.73 -4.69 8.42
N TRP A 79 -21.40 -3.93 7.37
CA TRP A 79 -20.87 -2.57 7.51
C TRP A 79 -21.81 -1.60 8.22
N LYS A 80 -23.12 -1.76 8.01
CA LYS A 80 -24.13 -0.97 8.70
C LYS A 80 -24.03 -1.14 10.21
N ARG A 81 -23.87 -2.38 10.70
CA ARG A 81 -23.74 -2.65 12.14
C ARG A 81 -22.48 -2.00 12.70
N GLU A 82 -21.34 -2.20 12.02
CA GLU A 82 -20.08 -1.60 12.46
C GLU A 82 -20.19 -0.06 12.48
N LEU A 83 -20.81 0.56 11.47
CA LEU A 83 -21.08 2.01 11.44
C LEU A 83 -21.94 2.46 12.62
N GLU A 84 -23.00 1.71 12.95
CA GLU A 84 -23.87 2.00 14.09
C GLU A 84 -23.14 1.84 15.44
N GLU A 85 -22.17 0.93 15.54
CA GLU A 85 -21.31 0.77 16.74
C GLU A 85 -20.41 2.00 16.98
N PHE A 86 -20.02 2.72 15.92
CA PHE A 86 -19.31 4.00 16.00
C PHE A 86 -20.25 5.22 15.92
N GLU A 87 -21.54 5.02 16.21
CA GLU A 87 -22.58 6.06 16.27
C GLU A 87 -22.83 6.83 14.95
N PHE A 88 -22.43 6.28 13.80
CA PHE A 88 -22.76 6.87 12.51
C PHE A 88 -24.22 6.65 12.14
N SER A 89 -24.90 7.73 11.75
CA SER A 89 -26.21 7.68 11.12
C SER A 89 -26.07 7.49 9.61
N MET A 90 -27.01 6.74 9.02
CA MET A 90 -27.05 6.52 7.57
C MET A 90 -27.32 7.81 6.77
N GLN A 91 -27.80 8.85 7.45
CA GLN A 91 -28.02 10.17 6.85
C GLN A 91 -26.76 11.03 6.84
N ASP A 92 -25.76 10.70 7.67
CA ASP A 92 -24.52 11.46 7.78
C ASP A 92 -23.80 11.48 6.44
N PRO A 93 -23.12 12.58 6.13
CA PRO A 93 -22.38 12.68 4.88
C PRO A 93 -21.15 11.77 4.91
N ILE A 94 -20.80 11.24 3.74
CA ILE A 94 -19.60 10.42 3.55
C ILE A 94 -18.32 11.15 4.00
N SER A 95 -18.30 12.49 3.95
CA SER A 95 -17.20 13.29 4.47
C SER A 95 -16.87 13.01 5.93
N ASP A 96 -17.88 12.78 6.77
CA ASP A 96 -17.70 12.64 8.21
C ASP A 96 -17.03 11.29 8.51
N LEU A 97 -17.45 10.23 7.82
CA LEU A 97 -16.78 8.94 7.82
C LEU A 97 -15.32 9.04 7.34
N LEU A 98 -15.05 9.84 6.31
CA LEU A 98 -13.70 9.99 5.76
C LEU A 98 -12.79 10.89 6.61
N ALA A 99 -13.36 11.73 7.47
CA ALA A 99 -12.64 12.64 8.36
C ALA A 99 -12.07 11.93 9.59
N VAL A 100 -12.55 10.72 9.93
CA VAL A 100 -11.99 9.93 11.03
C VAL A 100 -10.54 9.55 10.72
N GLU A 101 -9.61 9.98 11.57
CA GLU A 101 -8.18 9.78 11.38
C GLU A 101 -7.69 8.42 11.92
N SER A 102 -8.31 7.91 12.99
CA SER A 102 -7.97 6.63 13.62
C SER A 102 -9.20 5.89 14.11
N TRP A 103 -9.14 4.56 14.04
CA TRP A 103 -10.17 3.65 14.52
C TRP A 103 -9.62 2.78 15.66
N GLU A 104 -8.76 3.35 16.51
CA GLU A 104 -8.25 2.65 17.68
C GLU A 104 -9.42 2.44 18.63
N GLU A 105 -9.79 1.19 18.86
CA GLU A 105 -10.67 0.81 19.97
C GLU A 105 -9.91 1.16 21.26
N GLU A 106 -10.38 2.16 22.02
CA GLU A 106 -9.88 2.37 23.39
C GLU A 106 -10.22 1.11 24.19
N GLU A 107 -9.20 0.29 24.46
CA GLU A 107 -9.26 -1.00 25.18
C GLU A 107 -9.75 -0.85 26.63
#